data_AF-A0A0M8XS24-F1
#
_entry.id   AF-A0A0M8XS24-F1
#
_cell.length_a   1.000
_cell.length_b   1.000
_cell.length_c   1.000
_cell.angle_alpha   90.00
_cell.angle_beta   90.00
_cell.angle_gamma   90.00
#
_symmetry.space_group_name_H-M   'P 1'
#
loop_
_entity.id
_entity.type
_entity.pdbx_description
1 polymer ?
#
loop_
_entity_poly.entity_id
_entity_poly.type
_entity_poly.pdbx_seq_one_letter_code
_entity_poly.pdbx_strand_id
1 'polypeptide(L)'
;MATPHRDGELRRTFPAFAPRADAAGDGPFAGTWWGNAWVEALERGALDAGRLVRGRGYADQGHVDAITVTPGLVLAYVRGSRPRPYRVQVRVRTLEDEDWERFLDAAADRPGHIAALLDKELPHSLADCGVPLLPGPGDLAPRCSCPDSGHPCKHAAALCYQTARLLDADPFVLLLLRGRGEKELLDALSRRSAARAARAARERQPEILPGIRATDALAERERPPLPPPMPVPPHPGQPPVYPSAPGGPDPFALDQLATDAAARAHALLGTGRDPVGELTLWQDAVRLAAARPGSGLTAATRTLYATLAGAAGRPPAELARAVAAWRQGGPAGLEVLEEPWDPPAGRFDRARPLLLAADLPAFRPWRNRLTHPRGHVQLRLGRDGLWYAYESEPGQDDWWPRGTPDLDPVGALTGLGIPEDCL
;
A
#
# COMPACT_ATOMS: atom_id res chain seq x y z
N MET A 1 9.40 8.44 -32.93
CA MET A 1 8.78 7.73 -34.07
C MET A 1 8.36 6.35 -33.59
N ALA A 2 7.08 6.16 -33.29
CA ALA A 2 6.54 4.87 -32.88
C ALA A 2 6.44 3.96 -34.12
N THR A 3 7.13 2.83 -34.09
CA THR A 3 7.00 1.76 -35.09
C THR A 3 5.56 1.23 -35.02
N PRO A 4 4.83 1.08 -36.13
CA PRO A 4 3.47 0.54 -36.08
C PRO A 4 3.54 -0.93 -35.64
N HIS A 5 3.01 -1.24 -34.44
CA HIS A 5 2.81 -2.61 -34.00
C HIS A 5 1.89 -3.32 -35.01
N ARG A 6 2.46 -4.17 -35.85
CA ARG A 6 1.73 -5.14 -36.68
C ARG A 6 1.48 -6.43 -35.88
N ASP A 7 1.18 -6.28 -34.60
CA ASP A 7 0.75 -7.39 -33.78
C ASP A 7 -0.76 -7.56 -33.96
N GLY A 8 -1.17 -8.81 -34.11
CA GLY A 8 -2.56 -9.22 -34.27
C GLY A 8 -2.79 -10.51 -33.50
N GLU A 9 -4.01 -11.02 -33.51
CA GLU A 9 -4.38 -12.21 -32.73
C GLU A 9 -3.47 -13.43 -32.97
N LEU A 10 -2.99 -13.60 -34.21
CA LEU A 10 -2.11 -14.69 -34.62
C LEU A 10 -0.65 -14.27 -34.85
N ARG A 11 -0.24 -13.08 -34.38
CA ARG A 11 1.14 -12.59 -34.52
C ARG A 11 1.54 -11.71 -33.35
N ARG A 12 2.59 -12.10 -32.64
CA ARG A 12 3.19 -11.30 -31.55
C ARG A 12 4.67 -11.09 -31.78
N THR A 13 5.15 -9.86 -31.60
CA THR A 13 6.57 -9.51 -31.75
C THR A 13 7.14 -9.06 -30.41
N PHE A 14 8.16 -9.77 -29.94
CA PHE A 14 8.83 -9.51 -28.67
C PHE A 14 10.16 -8.79 -28.92
N PRO A 15 10.53 -7.80 -28.09
CA PRO A 15 11.82 -7.12 -28.20
C PRO A 15 12.97 -8.10 -27.95
N ALA A 16 14.16 -7.74 -28.45
CA ALA A 16 15.38 -8.49 -28.16
C ALA A 16 15.64 -8.52 -26.65
N PHE A 17 16.13 -9.66 -26.15
CA PHE A 17 16.47 -9.79 -24.74
C PHE A 17 17.82 -9.12 -24.44
N ALA A 18 17.91 -8.49 -23.26
CA ALA A 18 19.18 -8.00 -22.76
C ALA A 18 20.14 -9.17 -22.46
N PRO A 19 21.47 -8.98 -22.60
CA PRO A 19 22.46 -9.97 -22.20
C PRO A 19 22.30 -10.37 -20.73
N ARG A 20 22.49 -11.66 -20.42
CA ARG A 20 22.35 -12.21 -19.07
C ARG A 20 23.67 -12.04 -18.30
N ALA A 21 23.63 -11.27 -17.21
CA ALA A 21 24.82 -10.96 -16.40
C ALA A 21 25.41 -12.21 -15.70
N ASP A 22 24.57 -13.16 -15.31
CA ASP A 22 24.95 -14.36 -14.52
C ASP A 22 25.06 -15.63 -15.38
N ALA A 23 25.57 -15.52 -16.60
CA ALA A 23 25.65 -16.63 -17.57
C ALA A 23 26.65 -17.75 -17.21
N ALA A 24 27.33 -17.66 -16.05
CA ALA A 24 28.46 -18.51 -15.69
C ALA A 24 28.09 -19.85 -14.99
N GLY A 25 26.80 -20.17 -14.82
CA GLY A 25 26.36 -21.39 -14.14
C GLY A 25 25.78 -22.45 -15.06
N ASP A 26 26.04 -23.73 -14.73
CA ASP A 26 25.48 -24.95 -15.35
C ASP A 26 23.97 -25.17 -15.03
N GLY A 27 23.26 -24.08 -14.70
CA GLY A 27 21.86 -24.11 -14.28
C GLY A 27 20.86 -24.19 -15.44
N PRO A 28 19.59 -24.50 -15.14
CA PRO A 28 18.51 -24.53 -16.13
C PRO A 28 18.41 -23.18 -16.86
N PHE A 29 18.17 -23.22 -18.18
CA PHE A 29 18.04 -21.99 -18.97
C PHE A 29 16.70 -21.28 -18.73
N ALA A 30 15.67 -22.06 -18.40
CA ALA A 30 14.31 -21.60 -18.17
C ALA A 30 13.92 -21.75 -16.70
N GLY A 31 13.10 -20.83 -16.20
CA GLY A 31 12.66 -20.79 -14.81
C GLY A 31 11.42 -21.64 -14.55
N THR A 32 10.60 -21.88 -15.58
CA THR A 32 9.34 -22.61 -15.46
C THR A 32 9.48 -24.05 -15.94
N TRP A 33 8.63 -24.95 -15.46
CA TRP A 33 8.69 -26.35 -15.84
C TRP A 33 8.39 -26.54 -17.35
N TRP A 34 7.50 -25.72 -17.93
CA TRP A 34 7.17 -25.77 -19.35
C TRP A 34 8.24 -25.13 -20.25
N GLY A 35 8.90 -24.08 -19.77
CA GLY A 35 10.10 -23.53 -20.42
C GLY A 35 11.24 -24.56 -20.42
N ASN A 36 11.43 -25.29 -19.32
CA ASN A 36 12.40 -26.38 -19.24
C ASN A 36 12.04 -27.56 -20.15
N ALA A 37 10.77 -27.93 -20.26
CA ALA A 37 10.32 -28.97 -21.21
C ALA A 37 10.63 -28.59 -22.67
N TRP A 38 10.49 -27.31 -23.04
CA TRP A 38 10.90 -26.82 -24.36
C TRP A 38 12.42 -26.93 -24.59
N VAL A 39 13.22 -26.57 -23.58
CA VAL A 39 14.69 -26.71 -23.64
C VAL A 39 15.08 -28.18 -23.77
N GLU A 40 14.44 -29.06 -23.01
CA GLU A 40 14.65 -30.50 -23.04
C GLU A 40 14.34 -31.09 -24.43
N ALA A 41 13.27 -30.63 -25.09
CA ALA A 41 12.93 -31.01 -26.45
C ALA A 41 14.00 -30.61 -27.47
N LEU A 42 14.60 -29.43 -27.30
CA LEU A 42 15.74 -28.96 -28.09
C LEU A 42 16.98 -29.83 -27.84
N GLU A 43 17.35 -30.01 -26.58
CA GLU A 43 18.62 -30.62 -26.20
C GLU A 43 18.66 -32.12 -26.54
N ARG A 44 17.56 -32.84 -26.30
CA ARG A 44 17.43 -34.24 -26.71
C ARG A 44 17.25 -34.45 -28.21
N GLY A 45 16.74 -33.44 -28.92
CA GLY A 45 16.60 -33.46 -30.38
C GLY A 45 17.89 -33.10 -31.14
N ALA A 46 18.92 -32.60 -30.46
CA ALA A 46 20.17 -32.16 -31.07
C ALA A 46 21.18 -33.30 -31.20
N LEU A 47 21.93 -33.29 -32.30
CA LEU A 47 22.96 -34.32 -32.58
C LEU A 47 24.34 -33.98 -32.01
N ASP A 48 24.57 -32.74 -31.57
CA ASP A 48 25.90 -32.24 -31.16
C ASP A 48 25.77 -31.26 -29.98
N ALA A 49 26.17 -31.72 -28.80
CA ALA A 49 26.14 -30.94 -27.57
C ALA A 49 27.03 -29.70 -27.61
N GLY A 50 28.15 -29.73 -28.36
CA GLY A 50 29.04 -28.58 -28.52
C GLY A 50 28.36 -27.42 -29.24
N ARG A 51 27.40 -27.70 -30.15
CA ARG A 51 26.58 -26.66 -30.81
C ARG A 51 25.58 -26.04 -29.86
N LEU A 52 25.01 -26.83 -28.96
CA LEU A 52 24.08 -26.34 -27.94
C LEU A 52 24.76 -25.37 -26.98
N VAL A 53 25.96 -25.71 -26.48
CA VAL A 53 26.75 -24.82 -25.60
C VAL A 53 27.02 -23.47 -26.27
N ARG A 54 27.44 -23.47 -27.55
CA ARG A 54 27.64 -22.22 -28.31
C ARG A 54 26.34 -21.46 -28.54
N GLY A 55 25.24 -22.16 -28.80
CA GLY A 55 23.93 -21.56 -28.98
C GLY A 55 23.39 -20.90 -27.71
N ARG A 56 23.52 -21.58 -26.57
CA ARG A 56 23.22 -21.03 -25.24
C ARG A 56 24.02 -19.76 -24.99
N GLY A 57 25.33 -19.78 -25.24
CA GLY A 57 26.17 -18.59 -25.11
C GLY A 57 25.73 -17.43 -26.02
N TYR A 58 25.20 -17.72 -27.22
CA TYR A 58 24.67 -16.68 -28.11
C TYR A 58 23.37 -16.07 -27.60
N ALA A 59 22.48 -16.88 -27.01
CA ALA A 59 21.27 -16.40 -26.36
C ALA A 59 21.63 -15.52 -25.14
N ASP A 60 22.54 -16.00 -24.28
CA ASP A 60 22.99 -15.28 -23.09
C ASP A 60 23.65 -13.93 -23.41
N GLN A 61 24.35 -13.81 -24.54
CA GLN A 61 24.97 -12.56 -24.98
C GLN A 61 24.01 -11.60 -25.70
N GLY A 62 22.72 -11.94 -25.82
CA GLY A 62 21.73 -11.10 -26.48
C GLY A 62 21.92 -11.00 -28.00
N HIS A 63 22.44 -12.05 -28.66
CA HIS A 63 22.64 -12.03 -30.12
C HIS A 63 21.37 -12.27 -30.93
N VAL A 64 20.26 -12.61 -30.27
CA VAL A 64 18.94 -12.79 -30.89
C VAL A 64 18.21 -11.44 -30.87
N ASP A 65 17.87 -10.93 -32.05
CA ASP A 65 17.08 -9.70 -32.20
C ASP A 65 15.60 -9.96 -31.83
N ALA A 66 14.71 -9.02 -32.14
CA ALA A 66 13.28 -9.17 -31.88
C ALA A 66 12.71 -10.49 -32.45
N ILE A 67 11.91 -11.17 -31.62
CA ILE A 67 11.35 -12.49 -31.93
C ILE A 67 9.89 -12.31 -32.34
N THR A 68 9.53 -12.79 -33.53
CA THR A 68 8.13 -12.86 -33.98
C THR A 68 7.61 -14.27 -33.81
N VAL A 69 6.46 -14.41 -33.17
CA VAL A 69 5.75 -15.66 -32.97
C VAL A 69 4.43 -15.63 -33.73
N THR A 70 4.17 -16.70 -34.48
CA THR A 70 2.93 -16.98 -35.23
C THR A 70 2.60 -18.47 -35.09
N PRO A 71 1.37 -18.91 -35.40
CA PRO A 71 1.03 -20.32 -35.47
C PRO A 71 2.09 -21.18 -36.16
N GLY A 72 2.64 -22.14 -35.41
CA GLY A 72 3.65 -23.10 -35.87
C GLY A 72 5.04 -22.53 -36.19
N LEU A 73 5.32 -21.26 -35.89
CA LEU A 73 6.56 -20.61 -36.31
C LEU A 73 7.06 -19.54 -35.32
N VAL A 74 8.29 -19.71 -34.86
CA VAL A 74 9.12 -18.66 -34.25
C VAL A 74 10.10 -18.15 -35.31
N LEU A 75 10.24 -16.84 -35.46
CA LEU A 75 11.15 -16.20 -36.41
C LEU A 75 11.96 -15.10 -35.71
N ALA A 76 13.27 -15.09 -35.91
CA ALA A 76 14.13 -13.99 -35.47
C ALA A 76 15.33 -13.81 -36.41
N TYR A 77 16.00 -12.67 -36.26
CA TYR A 77 17.33 -12.46 -36.82
C TYR A 77 18.36 -12.67 -35.71
N VAL A 78 19.43 -13.42 -36.02
CA VAL A 78 20.47 -13.76 -35.06
C VAL A 78 21.81 -13.27 -35.58
N ARG A 79 22.47 -12.43 -34.78
CA ARG A 79 23.80 -11.89 -35.06
C ARG A 79 24.83 -13.02 -34.99
N GLY A 80 25.80 -12.96 -35.88
CA GLY A 80 26.87 -13.95 -35.97
C GLY A 80 28.13 -13.34 -36.56
N SER A 81 28.95 -14.14 -37.22
CA SER A 81 30.24 -13.67 -37.76
C SER A 81 30.13 -12.77 -38.99
N ARG A 82 28.98 -12.73 -39.67
CA ARG A 82 28.74 -11.86 -40.83
C ARG A 82 28.10 -10.53 -40.41
N PRO A 83 28.37 -9.42 -41.14
CA PRO A 83 27.73 -8.13 -40.86
C PRO A 83 26.20 -8.15 -40.96
N ARG A 84 25.63 -9.00 -41.83
CA ARG A 84 24.18 -9.21 -41.94
C ARG A 84 23.75 -10.36 -41.01
N PRO A 85 22.79 -10.13 -40.08
CA PRO A 85 22.24 -11.19 -39.23
C PRO A 85 21.64 -12.34 -40.03
N TYR A 86 21.71 -13.55 -39.48
CA TYR A 86 21.11 -14.74 -40.09
C TYR A 86 19.62 -14.79 -39.79
N ARG A 87 18.81 -15.14 -40.78
CA ARG A 87 17.38 -15.39 -40.59
C ARG A 87 17.21 -16.79 -40.02
N VAL A 88 16.64 -16.87 -38.83
CA VAL A 88 16.44 -18.11 -38.08
C VAL A 88 14.96 -18.32 -37.86
N GLN A 89 14.49 -19.52 -38.13
CA GLN A 89 13.11 -19.91 -37.88
C GLN A 89 13.03 -21.27 -37.22
N VAL A 90 12.14 -21.43 -36.25
CA VAL A 90 11.86 -22.71 -35.58
C VAL A 90 10.40 -23.03 -35.86
N ARG A 91 10.17 -24.17 -36.52
CA ARG A 91 8.81 -24.65 -36.78
C ARG A 91 8.41 -25.69 -35.75
N VAL A 92 7.15 -25.63 -35.36
CA VAL A 92 6.49 -26.59 -34.47
C VAL A 92 5.14 -26.93 -35.10
N ARG A 93 4.66 -28.16 -34.92
CA ARG A 93 3.34 -28.54 -35.41
C ARG A 93 2.25 -27.80 -34.62
N THR A 94 1.27 -27.24 -35.33
CA THR A 94 0.04 -26.75 -34.70
C THR A 94 -0.81 -27.92 -34.25
N LEU A 95 -1.66 -27.68 -33.26
CA LEU A 95 -2.66 -28.65 -32.85
C LEU A 95 -3.83 -28.64 -33.86
N GLU A 96 -4.40 -29.81 -34.08
CA GLU A 96 -5.63 -29.96 -34.86
C GLU A 96 -6.84 -29.42 -34.07
N ASP A 97 -7.95 -29.16 -34.75
CA ASP A 97 -9.15 -28.63 -34.10
C ASP A 97 -9.67 -29.56 -32.99
N GLU A 98 -9.58 -30.89 -33.17
CA GLU A 98 -9.97 -31.88 -32.16
C GLU A 98 -9.11 -31.80 -30.89
N ASP A 99 -7.81 -31.55 -31.05
CA ASP A 99 -6.89 -31.36 -29.92
C ASP A 99 -7.18 -30.07 -29.18
N TRP A 100 -7.53 -29.00 -29.91
CA TRP A 100 -7.98 -27.75 -29.30
C TRP A 100 -9.29 -27.91 -28.54
N GLU A 101 -10.24 -28.68 -29.07
CA GLU A 101 -11.50 -28.99 -28.37
C GLU A 101 -11.23 -29.72 -27.05
N ARG A 102 -10.36 -30.74 -27.06
CA ARG A 102 -9.93 -31.48 -25.86
C ARG A 102 -9.26 -30.57 -24.83
N PHE A 103 -8.31 -29.75 -25.26
CA PHE A 103 -7.60 -28.81 -24.39
C PHE A 103 -8.56 -27.81 -23.74
N LEU A 104 -9.45 -27.20 -24.52
CA LEU A 104 -10.44 -26.23 -24.05
C LEU A 104 -11.43 -26.88 -23.06
N ASP A 105 -11.79 -28.15 -23.26
CA ASP A 105 -12.65 -28.88 -22.33
C ASP A 105 -11.96 -29.13 -21.00
N ALA A 106 -10.71 -29.60 -21.02
CA ALA A 106 -9.90 -29.83 -19.82
C ALA A 106 -9.62 -28.53 -19.05
N ALA A 107 -9.36 -27.42 -19.76
CA ALA A 107 -9.20 -26.10 -19.16
C ALA A 107 -10.49 -25.61 -18.50
N ALA A 108 -11.64 -25.77 -19.15
CA ALA A 108 -12.92 -25.32 -18.60
C ALA A 108 -13.60 -26.34 -17.67
N ASP A 109 -13.00 -27.50 -17.40
CA ASP A 109 -13.48 -28.49 -16.42
C ASP A 109 -13.30 -27.97 -14.99
N ARG A 110 -12.23 -27.20 -14.74
CA ARG A 110 -11.91 -26.62 -13.43
C ARG A 110 -11.69 -25.11 -13.54
N PRO A 111 -12.45 -24.27 -12.82
CA PRO A 111 -12.23 -22.82 -12.82
C PRO A 111 -10.79 -22.42 -12.46
N GLY A 112 -10.12 -23.21 -11.61
CA GLY A 112 -8.71 -22.99 -11.24
C GLY A 112 -7.72 -23.11 -12.41
N HIS A 113 -8.01 -23.90 -13.45
CA HIS A 113 -7.15 -23.95 -14.64
C HIS A 113 -7.23 -22.65 -15.44
N ILE A 114 -8.43 -22.06 -15.56
CA ILE A 114 -8.62 -20.76 -16.25
C ILE A 114 -7.92 -19.65 -15.46
N ALA A 115 -8.07 -19.64 -14.13
CA ALA A 115 -7.40 -18.68 -13.27
C ALA A 115 -5.86 -18.77 -13.40
N ALA A 116 -5.30 -19.98 -13.35
CA ALA A 116 -3.86 -20.18 -13.52
C ALA A 116 -3.34 -19.68 -14.89
N LEU A 117 -4.08 -19.95 -15.98
CA LEU A 117 -3.71 -19.40 -17.29
C LEU A 117 -3.71 -17.87 -17.31
N LEU A 118 -4.72 -17.22 -16.68
CA LEU A 118 -4.78 -15.76 -16.57
C LEU A 118 -3.60 -15.20 -15.76
N ASP A 119 -3.16 -15.91 -14.75
CA ASP A 119 -1.98 -15.61 -13.93
C ASP A 119 -0.65 -15.96 -14.64
N LYS A 120 -0.71 -16.34 -15.93
CA LYS A 120 0.42 -16.72 -16.78
C LYS A 120 1.16 -17.97 -16.28
N GLU A 121 0.42 -18.88 -15.67
CA GLU A 121 0.89 -20.20 -15.26
C GLU A 121 0.30 -21.31 -16.14
N LEU A 122 1.08 -22.36 -16.42
CA LEU A 122 0.60 -23.57 -17.07
C LEU A 122 0.54 -24.72 -16.05
N PRO A 123 -0.65 -25.11 -15.56
CA PRO A 123 -0.80 -26.26 -14.67
C PRO A 123 -0.36 -27.57 -15.33
N HIS A 124 0.37 -28.42 -14.61
CA HIS A 124 0.76 -29.76 -15.08
C HIS A 124 -0.46 -30.59 -15.50
N SER A 125 -1.53 -30.55 -14.69
CA SER A 125 -2.80 -31.22 -14.99
C SER A 125 -3.44 -30.79 -16.30
N LEU A 126 -3.20 -29.55 -16.74
CA LEU A 126 -3.73 -29.04 -18.00
C LEU A 126 -2.82 -29.42 -19.18
N ALA A 127 -1.51 -29.45 -18.99
CA ALA A 127 -0.59 -29.93 -20.02
C ALA A 127 -0.69 -31.44 -20.26
N ASP A 128 -1.02 -32.21 -19.22
CA ASP A 128 -1.20 -33.67 -19.28
C ASP A 128 -2.64 -34.07 -19.67
N CYS A 129 -3.42 -33.17 -20.29
CA CYS A 129 -4.80 -33.43 -20.70
C CYS A 129 -4.95 -34.37 -21.92
N GLY A 130 -3.87 -35.07 -22.31
CA GLY A 130 -3.85 -35.95 -23.47
C GLY A 130 -3.63 -35.23 -24.80
N VAL A 131 -3.33 -33.93 -24.78
CA VAL A 131 -2.98 -33.12 -25.96
C VAL A 131 -1.47 -32.87 -25.95
N PRO A 132 -0.73 -33.10 -27.05
CA PRO A 132 0.73 -32.89 -27.10
C PRO A 132 1.10 -31.40 -27.17
N LEU A 133 0.79 -30.67 -26.10
CA LEU A 133 0.95 -29.21 -26.02
C LEU A 133 2.42 -28.80 -26.02
N LEU A 134 3.26 -29.49 -25.25
CA LEU A 134 4.71 -29.28 -25.24
C LEU A 134 5.39 -30.13 -26.33
N PRO A 135 6.39 -29.61 -27.04
CA PRO A 135 7.10 -30.37 -28.06
C PRO A 135 7.95 -31.47 -27.41
N GLY A 136 8.07 -32.63 -28.08
CA GLY A 136 9.03 -33.67 -27.73
C GLY A 136 10.34 -33.55 -28.52
N PRO A 137 11.31 -34.45 -28.26
CA PRO A 137 12.54 -34.54 -29.04
C PRO A 137 12.25 -34.74 -30.53
N GLY A 138 12.75 -33.84 -31.37
CA GLY A 138 12.54 -33.88 -32.83
C GLY A 138 11.31 -33.13 -33.34
N ASP A 139 10.44 -32.62 -32.47
CA ASP A 139 9.28 -31.81 -32.88
C ASP A 139 9.66 -30.36 -33.23
N LEU A 140 10.79 -29.89 -32.71
CA LEU A 140 11.38 -28.62 -33.09
C LEU A 140 12.11 -28.78 -34.42
N ALA A 141 11.64 -28.06 -35.45
CA ALA A 141 12.25 -28.06 -36.78
C ALA A 141 12.97 -26.72 -37.07
N PRO A 142 14.18 -26.52 -36.51
CA PRO A 142 14.99 -25.32 -36.71
C PRO A 142 15.54 -25.22 -38.14
N ARG A 143 15.51 -24.02 -38.70
CA ARG A 143 16.14 -23.66 -39.98
C ARG A 143 16.85 -22.32 -39.84
N CYS A 144 18.04 -22.22 -40.40
CA CYS A 144 18.85 -21.01 -40.38
C CYS A 144 19.46 -20.74 -41.75
N SER A 145 19.57 -19.48 -42.14
CA SER A 145 20.22 -19.06 -43.38
C SER A 145 21.76 -19.11 -43.32
N CYS A 146 22.36 -19.64 -42.25
CA CYS A 146 23.81 -19.79 -42.13
C CYS A 146 24.32 -20.98 -42.94
N PRO A 147 25.59 -20.98 -43.39
CA PRO A 147 26.17 -22.10 -44.16
C PRO A 147 26.46 -23.35 -43.32
N ASP A 148 26.08 -23.36 -42.04
CA ASP A 148 26.30 -24.47 -41.12
C ASP A 148 25.23 -25.55 -41.31
N SER A 149 25.66 -26.77 -41.64
CA SER A 149 24.80 -27.95 -41.83
C SER A 149 24.44 -28.66 -40.51
N GLY A 150 24.84 -28.14 -39.35
CA GLY A 150 24.47 -28.69 -38.05
C GLY A 150 22.96 -28.61 -37.77
N HIS A 151 22.44 -29.64 -37.09
CA HIS A 151 21.02 -29.76 -36.72
C HIS A 151 20.84 -29.82 -35.19
N PRO A 152 20.47 -28.71 -34.51
CA PRO A 152 20.49 -27.31 -34.99
C PRO A 152 21.90 -26.71 -35.09
N CYS A 153 22.04 -25.65 -35.89
CA CYS A 153 23.22 -24.78 -35.82
C CYS A 153 23.16 -23.90 -34.56
N LYS A 154 24.29 -23.28 -34.17
CA LYS A 154 24.35 -22.43 -32.97
C LYS A 154 23.32 -21.28 -32.96
N HIS A 155 23.01 -20.69 -34.11
CA HIS A 155 22.04 -19.59 -34.21
C HIS A 155 20.60 -20.09 -34.00
N ALA A 156 20.29 -21.27 -34.51
CA ALA A 156 18.99 -21.91 -34.29
C ALA A 156 18.81 -22.36 -32.83
N ALA A 157 19.85 -22.95 -32.25
CA ALA A 157 19.86 -23.26 -30.82
C ALA A 157 19.65 -21.99 -29.97
N ALA A 158 20.32 -20.88 -30.31
CA ALA A 158 20.14 -19.60 -29.61
C ALA A 158 18.67 -19.11 -29.65
N LEU A 159 17.99 -19.20 -30.81
CA LEU A 159 16.58 -18.85 -30.90
C LEU A 159 15.70 -19.79 -30.06
N CYS A 160 15.96 -21.10 -30.07
CA CYS A 160 15.21 -22.06 -29.25
C CYS A 160 15.36 -21.77 -27.75
N TYR A 161 16.58 -21.50 -27.27
CA TYR A 161 16.82 -21.09 -25.89
C TYR A 161 16.08 -19.80 -25.55
N GLN A 162 16.18 -18.77 -26.40
CA GLN A 162 15.49 -17.50 -26.17
C GLN A 162 13.96 -17.64 -26.18
N THR A 163 13.43 -18.57 -26.99
CA THR A 163 12.01 -18.91 -27.00
C THR A 163 11.58 -19.48 -25.66
N ALA A 164 12.38 -20.33 -25.02
CA ALA A 164 12.06 -20.86 -23.68
C ALA A 164 11.82 -19.74 -22.66
N ARG A 165 12.58 -18.64 -22.73
CA ARG A 165 12.37 -17.47 -21.87
C ARG A 165 11.12 -16.66 -22.21
N LEU A 166 10.68 -16.66 -23.47
CA LEU A 166 9.36 -16.12 -23.82
C LEU A 166 8.26 -16.97 -23.21
N LEU A 167 8.42 -18.30 -23.26
CA LEU A 167 7.46 -19.22 -22.66
C LEU A 167 7.40 -19.05 -21.14
N ASP A 168 8.54 -18.88 -20.46
CA ASP A 168 8.60 -18.61 -19.01
C ASP A 168 7.78 -17.39 -18.60
N ALA A 169 7.83 -16.33 -19.41
CA ALA A 169 7.15 -15.08 -19.12
C ALA A 169 5.66 -15.13 -19.46
N ASP A 170 5.27 -15.91 -20.47
CA ASP A 170 3.90 -15.97 -20.97
C ASP A 170 3.59 -17.30 -21.66
N PRO A 171 2.85 -18.23 -21.02
CA PRO A 171 2.49 -19.52 -21.62
C PRO A 171 1.55 -19.38 -22.83
N PHE A 172 0.89 -18.23 -23.04
CA PHE A 172 0.10 -18.01 -24.26
C PHE A 172 0.97 -17.94 -25.51
N VAL A 173 2.28 -17.73 -25.38
CA VAL A 173 3.21 -17.87 -26.51
C VAL A 173 3.25 -19.31 -27.02
N LEU A 174 3.18 -20.29 -26.11
CA LEU A 174 3.07 -21.71 -26.49
C LEU A 174 1.73 -21.99 -27.18
N LEU A 175 0.63 -21.46 -26.64
CA LEU A 175 -0.71 -21.63 -27.19
C LEU A 175 -0.83 -21.01 -28.59
N LEU A 176 -0.22 -19.83 -28.78
CA LEU A 176 -0.08 -19.19 -30.08
C LEU A 176 0.74 -20.03 -31.05
N LEU A 177 1.88 -20.58 -30.60
CA LEU A 177 2.67 -21.50 -31.42
C LEU A 177 1.89 -22.76 -31.81
N ARG A 178 0.98 -23.21 -30.95
CA ARG A 178 0.10 -24.35 -31.23
C ARG A 178 -1.14 -23.99 -32.05
N GLY A 179 -1.38 -22.71 -32.32
CA GLY A 179 -2.33 -22.26 -33.34
C GLY A 179 -3.44 -21.34 -32.90
N ARG A 180 -3.59 -21.03 -31.60
CA ARG A 180 -4.67 -20.16 -31.10
C ARG A 180 -4.14 -18.90 -30.45
N GLY A 181 -4.74 -17.77 -30.81
CA GLY A 181 -4.47 -16.49 -30.16
C GLY A 181 -5.02 -16.46 -28.73
N GLU A 182 -4.42 -15.62 -27.90
CA GLU A 182 -4.83 -15.45 -26.49
C GLU A 182 -6.29 -15.04 -26.36
N LYS A 183 -6.75 -14.09 -27.19
CA LYS A 183 -8.12 -13.59 -27.17
C LYS A 183 -9.14 -14.66 -27.57
N GLU A 184 -8.98 -15.27 -28.75
CA GLU A 184 -9.80 -16.40 -29.22
C GLU A 184 -9.93 -17.49 -28.15
N LEU A 185 -8.81 -17.86 -27.52
CA LEU A 185 -8.78 -18.89 -26.49
C LEU A 185 -9.59 -18.50 -25.25
N LEU A 186 -9.36 -17.31 -24.70
CA LEU A 186 -10.06 -16.82 -23.51
C LEU A 186 -11.57 -16.67 -23.77
N ASP A 187 -11.95 -16.17 -24.95
CA ASP A 187 -13.35 -16.06 -25.36
C ASP A 187 -14.01 -17.44 -25.45
N ALA A 188 -13.31 -18.44 -25.98
CA ALA A 188 -13.80 -19.82 -26.04
C ALA A 188 -13.98 -20.44 -24.64
N LEU A 189 -13.00 -20.26 -23.75
CA LEU A 189 -13.06 -20.74 -22.36
C LEU A 189 -14.21 -20.10 -21.59
N SER A 190 -14.40 -18.79 -21.74
CA SER A 190 -15.50 -18.04 -21.10
C SER A 190 -16.87 -18.59 -21.52
N ARG A 191 -17.08 -18.81 -22.83
CA ARG A 191 -18.34 -19.38 -23.35
C ARG A 191 -18.60 -20.77 -22.79
N ARG A 192 -17.59 -21.65 -22.73
CA ARG A 192 -17.74 -23.02 -22.20
C ARG A 192 -18.02 -23.03 -20.70
N SER A 193 -17.30 -22.21 -19.93
CA SER A 193 -17.51 -22.07 -18.49
C SER A 193 -18.94 -21.61 -18.18
N ALA A 194 -19.44 -20.58 -18.89
CA ALA A 194 -20.80 -20.10 -18.75
C ALA A 194 -21.85 -21.17 -19.09
N ALA A 195 -21.64 -21.93 -20.18
CA ALA A 195 -22.53 -23.02 -20.56
C ALA A 195 -22.55 -24.14 -19.50
N ARG A 196 -21.40 -24.51 -18.92
CA ARG A 196 -21.31 -25.50 -17.84
C ARG A 196 -22.01 -25.01 -16.56
N ALA A 197 -21.77 -23.76 -16.17
CA ALA A 197 -22.45 -23.16 -15.02
C ALA A 197 -23.98 -23.17 -15.20
N ALA A 198 -24.48 -22.84 -16.39
CA ALA A 198 -25.90 -22.88 -16.70
C ALA A 198 -26.49 -24.31 -16.67
N ARG A 199 -25.75 -25.32 -17.14
CA ARG A 199 -26.18 -26.73 -17.04
C ARG A 199 -26.22 -27.21 -15.60
N ALA A 200 -25.18 -26.95 -14.82
CA ALA A 200 -25.12 -27.28 -13.40
C ALA A 200 -26.26 -26.61 -12.61
N ALA A 201 -26.63 -25.37 -12.96
CA ALA A 201 -27.78 -24.68 -12.37
C ALA A 201 -29.14 -25.29 -12.76
N ARG A 202 -29.27 -25.89 -13.95
CA ARG A 202 -30.49 -26.60 -14.39
C ARG A 202 -30.63 -27.99 -13.77
N GLU A 203 -29.51 -28.69 -13.58
CA GLU A 203 -29.47 -30.04 -13.01
C GLU A 203 -29.65 -30.04 -11.49
N ARG A 204 -29.23 -28.96 -10.82
CA ARG A 204 -29.64 -28.69 -9.44
C ARG A 204 -31.11 -28.30 -9.46
N GLN A 205 -32.00 -29.25 -9.21
CA GLN A 205 -33.35 -28.92 -8.74
C GLN A 205 -33.16 -28.00 -7.52
N PRO A 206 -33.73 -26.79 -7.50
CA PRO A 206 -33.72 -26.00 -6.29
C PRO A 206 -34.35 -26.86 -5.22
N GLU A 207 -33.62 -27.10 -4.12
CA GLU A 207 -34.22 -27.68 -2.92
C GLU A 207 -35.41 -26.79 -2.59
N ILE A 208 -36.63 -27.30 -2.78
CA ILE A 208 -37.83 -26.62 -2.32
C ILE A 208 -37.82 -26.77 -0.81
N LEU A 209 -37.05 -25.91 -0.15
CA LEU A 209 -37.16 -25.72 1.28
C LEU A 209 -38.61 -25.29 1.54
N PRO A 210 -39.32 -25.89 2.51
CA PRO A 210 -40.64 -25.43 2.88
C PRO A 210 -40.53 -23.97 3.34
N GLY A 211 -40.90 -23.05 2.46
CA GLY A 211 -40.81 -21.61 2.66
C GLY A 211 -42.20 -21.04 2.91
N ILE A 212 -42.33 -20.21 3.93
CA ILE A 212 -43.49 -19.34 4.12
C ILE A 212 -43.29 -18.05 3.31
N ARG A 213 -44.38 -17.40 2.88
CA ARG A 213 -44.26 -16.12 2.17
C ARG A 213 -43.66 -15.09 3.14
N ALA A 214 -42.77 -14.23 2.63
CA ALA A 214 -42.14 -13.19 3.45
C ALA A 214 -43.18 -12.27 4.13
N THR A 215 -44.33 -12.04 3.50
CA THR A 215 -45.46 -11.31 4.08
C THR A 215 -46.00 -12.00 5.32
N ASP A 216 -46.16 -13.32 5.27
CA ASP A 216 -46.77 -14.12 6.33
C ASP A 216 -45.76 -14.28 7.49
N ALA A 217 -44.47 -14.37 7.18
CA ALA A 217 -43.38 -14.37 8.16
C ALA A 217 -43.23 -13.05 8.93
N LEU A 218 -43.66 -11.94 8.33
CA LEU A 218 -43.51 -10.58 8.89
C LEU A 218 -44.81 -10.04 9.51
N ALA A 219 -45.97 -10.61 9.18
CA ALA A 219 -47.28 -10.14 9.65
C ALA A 219 -47.54 -10.48 11.13
N GLU A 220 -47.17 -11.68 11.58
CA GLU A 220 -47.39 -12.12 12.96
C GLU A 220 -46.12 -12.04 13.80
N ARG A 221 -45.77 -10.83 14.27
CA ARG A 221 -44.67 -10.70 15.25
C ARG A 221 -45.01 -9.70 16.34
N GLU A 222 -45.48 -10.20 17.48
CA GLU A 222 -45.15 -9.57 18.76
C GLU A 222 -43.62 -9.65 18.90
N ARG A 223 -42.95 -8.53 18.65
CA ARG A 223 -41.49 -8.48 18.79
C ARG A 223 -41.17 -8.59 20.27
N PRO A 224 -40.25 -9.46 20.68
CA PRO A 224 -39.76 -9.42 22.05
C PRO A 224 -39.22 -8.02 22.34
N PRO A 225 -39.30 -7.54 23.60
CA PRO A 225 -38.71 -6.27 23.97
C PRO A 225 -37.22 -6.27 23.58
N LEU A 226 -36.72 -5.11 23.15
CA LEU A 226 -35.30 -4.97 22.83
C LEU A 226 -34.47 -5.39 24.06
N PRO A 227 -33.37 -6.12 23.86
CA PRO A 227 -32.45 -6.37 24.96
C PRO A 227 -32.00 -5.02 25.55
N PRO A 228 -31.74 -4.95 26.86
CA PRO A 228 -31.23 -3.73 27.47
C PRO A 228 -29.92 -3.31 26.76
N PRO A 229 -29.66 -2.00 26.62
CA PRO A 229 -28.42 -1.53 26.02
C PRO A 229 -27.22 -2.07 26.82
N MET A 230 -26.14 -2.37 26.11
CA MET A 230 -24.92 -2.81 26.79
C MET A 230 -24.40 -1.72 27.72
N PRO A 231 -23.90 -2.07 28.92
CA PRO A 231 -23.31 -1.09 29.81
C PRO A 231 -22.08 -0.45 29.17
N VAL A 232 -21.85 0.82 29.48
CA VAL A 232 -20.63 1.53 29.05
C VAL A 232 -19.42 0.88 29.74
N PRO A 233 -18.37 0.49 29.00
CA PRO A 233 -17.14 -0.04 29.59
C PRO A 233 -16.52 0.94 30.62
N PRO A 234 -15.83 0.47 31.67
CA PRO A 234 -15.25 1.36 32.68
C PRO A 234 -14.09 2.22 32.15
N HIS A 235 -13.45 1.83 31.05
CA HIS A 235 -12.36 2.55 30.42
C HIS A 235 -12.44 2.44 28.88
N PRO A 236 -11.81 3.37 28.14
CA PRO A 236 -11.65 3.24 26.71
C PRO A 236 -11.02 1.89 26.30
N GLY A 237 -11.36 1.42 25.10
CA GLY A 237 -10.72 0.24 24.52
C GLY A 237 -9.24 0.51 24.18
N GLN A 238 -8.43 -0.54 24.18
CA GLN A 238 -7.04 -0.47 23.71
C GLN A 238 -6.97 -0.97 22.27
N PRO A 239 -6.31 -0.24 21.35
CA PRO A 239 -6.15 -0.70 19.98
C PRO A 239 -5.21 -1.92 19.90
N PRO A 240 -5.32 -2.73 18.83
CA PRO A 240 -4.36 -3.80 18.58
C PRO A 240 -2.99 -3.24 18.19
N VAL A 241 -1.93 -4.01 18.40
CA VAL A 241 -0.58 -3.65 17.93
C VAL A 241 -0.54 -3.72 16.40
N TYR A 242 -0.15 -2.61 15.77
CA TYR A 242 -0.03 -2.54 14.31
C TYR A 242 1.40 -2.92 13.86
N PRO A 243 1.56 -3.91 12.95
CA PRO A 243 2.87 -4.25 12.41
C PRO A 243 3.37 -3.19 11.42
N SER A 244 4.70 -3.04 11.31
CA SER A 244 5.31 -2.23 10.24
C SER A 244 5.15 -2.91 8.89
N ALA A 245 4.80 -2.12 7.86
CA ALA A 245 4.65 -2.58 6.48
C ALA A 245 5.42 -1.66 5.52
N PRO A 246 6.16 -2.19 4.52
CA PRO A 246 6.81 -1.36 3.51
C PRO A 246 5.81 -0.47 2.77
N GLY A 247 6.04 0.84 2.77
CA GLY A 247 5.13 1.82 2.17
C GLY A 247 3.83 2.08 2.95
N GLY A 248 3.65 1.46 4.12
CA GLY A 248 2.52 1.70 5.01
C GLY A 248 2.68 2.94 5.90
N PRO A 249 1.60 3.41 6.55
CA PRO A 249 1.67 4.48 7.55
C PRO A 249 2.54 4.07 8.74
N ASP A 250 3.12 5.06 9.42
CA ASP A 250 3.89 4.84 10.65
C ASP A 250 3.02 4.13 11.72
N PRO A 251 3.39 2.91 12.16
CA PRO A 251 2.60 2.14 13.11
C PRO A 251 2.35 2.88 14.43
N PHE A 252 3.30 3.70 14.89
CA PHE A 252 3.16 4.47 16.11
C PHE A 252 2.17 5.62 15.96
N ALA A 253 2.13 6.29 14.81
CA ALA A 253 1.09 7.26 14.49
C ALA A 253 -0.29 6.60 14.40
N LEU A 254 -0.38 5.39 13.84
CA LEU A 254 -1.64 4.65 13.72
C LEU A 254 -2.19 4.21 15.09
N ASP A 255 -1.33 3.67 15.95
CA ASP A 255 -1.66 3.31 17.34
C ASP A 255 -2.22 4.50 18.12
N GLN A 256 -1.61 5.68 17.96
CA GLN A 256 -2.07 6.90 18.61
C GLN A 256 -3.46 7.34 18.11
N LEU A 257 -3.67 7.34 16.79
CA LEU A 257 -4.97 7.71 16.22
C LEU A 257 -6.08 6.73 16.65
N ALA A 258 -5.75 5.44 16.74
CA ALA A 258 -6.68 4.42 17.21
C ALA A 258 -6.99 4.57 18.71
N THR A 259 -5.98 4.90 19.52
CA THR A 259 -6.15 5.22 20.95
C THR A 259 -7.04 6.45 21.13
N ASP A 260 -6.82 7.50 20.34
CA ASP A 260 -7.63 8.73 20.37
C ASP A 260 -9.10 8.46 20.00
N ALA A 261 -9.31 7.66 18.93
CA ALA A 261 -10.64 7.25 18.50
C ALA A 261 -11.37 6.44 19.57
N ALA A 262 -10.67 5.53 20.25
CA ALA A 262 -11.24 4.74 21.34
C ALA A 262 -11.64 5.61 22.54
N ALA A 263 -10.79 6.59 22.91
CA ALA A 263 -11.10 7.55 23.97
C ALA A 263 -12.32 8.43 23.62
N ARG A 264 -12.40 8.93 22.38
CA ARG A 264 -13.54 9.72 21.89
C ARG A 264 -14.83 8.91 21.88
N ALA A 265 -14.80 7.67 21.39
CA ALA A 265 -15.96 6.79 21.37
C ALA A 265 -16.47 6.48 22.80
N HIS A 266 -15.55 6.27 23.74
CA HIS A 266 -15.89 6.06 25.14
C HIS A 266 -16.54 7.30 25.78
N ALA A 267 -15.99 8.49 25.54
CA ALA A 267 -16.57 9.75 26.00
C ALA A 267 -17.97 10.00 25.42
N LEU A 268 -18.17 9.71 24.13
CA LEU A 268 -19.45 9.78 23.45
C LEU A 268 -20.48 8.83 24.07
N LEU A 269 -20.09 7.58 24.35
CA LEU A 269 -20.96 6.60 25.00
C LEU A 269 -21.34 7.00 26.43
N GLY A 270 -20.39 7.56 27.19
CA GLY A 270 -20.62 7.92 28.59
C GLY A 270 -21.37 9.24 28.81
N THR A 271 -21.15 10.24 27.94
CA THR A 271 -21.65 11.61 28.13
C THR A 271 -22.64 12.07 27.06
N GLY A 272 -22.74 11.37 25.94
CA GLY A 272 -23.48 11.81 24.76
C GLY A 272 -22.87 13.00 24.03
N ARG A 273 -21.65 13.43 24.42
CA ARG A 273 -20.96 14.59 23.84
C ARG A 273 -19.66 14.19 23.20
N ASP A 274 -19.38 14.83 22.08
CA ASP A 274 -18.14 14.66 21.36
C ASP A 274 -17.09 15.66 21.87
N PRO A 275 -16.00 15.21 22.55
CA PRO A 275 -14.98 16.12 23.05
C PRO A 275 -14.18 16.83 21.94
N VAL A 276 -14.27 16.37 20.69
CA VAL A 276 -13.53 16.93 19.54
C VAL A 276 -14.46 17.64 18.56
N GLY A 277 -15.77 17.39 18.62
CA GLY A 277 -16.74 17.84 17.61
C GLY A 277 -16.85 19.36 17.44
N GLU A 278 -16.54 20.12 18.48
CA GLU A 278 -16.57 21.59 18.47
C GLU A 278 -15.19 22.24 18.27
N LEU A 279 -14.11 21.45 18.16
CA LEU A 279 -12.77 21.98 17.98
C LEU A 279 -12.55 22.45 16.54
N THR A 280 -11.92 23.61 16.40
CA THR A 280 -11.38 24.05 15.11
C THR A 280 -10.21 23.17 14.67
N LEU A 281 -9.86 23.21 13.37
CA LEU A 281 -8.70 22.49 12.84
C LEU A 281 -7.41 22.79 13.63
N TRP A 282 -7.22 24.04 14.04
CA TRP A 282 -6.07 24.45 14.83
C TRP A 282 -6.09 23.84 16.23
N GLN A 283 -7.22 23.93 16.93
CA GLN A 283 -7.37 23.36 18.27
C GLN A 283 -7.18 21.83 18.26
N ASP A 284 -7.70 21.14 17.24
CA ASP A 284 -7.50 19.70 17.10
C ASP A 284 -6.03 19.34 16.78
N ALA A 285 -5.35 20.13 15.94
CA ALA A 285 -3.92 19.97 15.70
C ALA A 285 -3.08 20.13 16.97
N VAL A 286 -3.40 21.13 17.80
CA VAL A 286 -2.76 21.36 19.11
C VAL A 286 -3.01 20.16 20.04
N ARG A 287 -4.26 19.69 20.14
CA ARG A 287 -4.66 18.54 20.95
C ARG A 287 -3.90 17.27 20.55
N LEU A 288 -3.83 16.95 19.26
CA LEU A 288 -3.11 15.79 18.72
C LEU A 288 -1.61 15.87 19.01
N ALA A 289 -1.01 17.04 18.88
CA ALA A 289 0.39 17.27 19.20
C ALA A 289 0.66 17.18 20.72
N ALA A 290 -0.26 17.68 21.55
CA ALA A 290 -0.13 17.66 23.01
C ALA A 290 -0.16 16.24 23.58
N ALA A 291 -0.92 15.33 22.98
CA ALA A 291 -1.03 13.94 23.37
C ALA A 291 0.28 13.11 23.24
N ARG A 292 1.31 13.62 22.55
CA ARG A 292 2.61 12.92 22.40
C ARG A 292 3.64 13.35 23.45
N PRO A 293 4.05 12.48 24.39
CA PRO A 293 5.20 12.75 25.24
C PRO A 293 6.46 12.99 24.38
N GLY A 294 7.29 13.97 24.73
CA GLY A 294 8.60 14.20 24.06
C GLY A 294 8.63 15.25 22.93
N SER A 295 7.85 16.33 23.06
CA SER A 295 7.76 17.46 22.12
C SER A 295 9.11 17.89 21.52
N GLY A 296 9.28 17.72 20.20
CA GLY A 296 10.42 18.23 19.42
C GLY A 296 11.75 17.50 19.60
N LEU A 297 11.83 16.53 20.52
CA LEU A 297 13.10 15.86 20.87
C LEU A 297 13.52 14.82 19.82
N THR A 298 12.56 14.14 19.19
CA THR A 298 12.84 13.12 18.17
C THR A 298 12.56 13.63 16.76
N ALA A 299 13.24 13.05 15.76
CA ALA A 299 12.97 13.36 14.36
C ALA A 299 11.49 13.16 13.99
N ALA A 300 10.87 12.09 14.50
CA ALA A 300 9.45 11.81 14.30
C ALA A 300 8.54 12.91 14.87
N THR A 301 8.82 13.38 16.10
CA THR A 301 8.02 14.48 16.71
C THR A 301 8.19 15.80 15.96
N ARG A 302 9.38 16.11 15.42
CA ARG A 302 9.60 17.32 14.61
C ARG A 302 8.84 17.27 13.30
N THR A 303 8.85 16.13 12.60
CA THR A 303 8.08 15.95 11.37
C THR A 303 6.58 16.12 11.63
N LEU A 304 6.06 15.52 12.70
CA LEU A 304 4.66 15.70 13.08
C LEU A 304 4.30 17.18 13.30
N TYR A 305 5.10 17.90 14.09
CA TYR A 305 4.84 19.31 14.36
C TYR A 305 4.86 20.14 13.08
N ALA A 306 5.80 19.88 12.18
CA ALA A 306 5.84 20.53 10.88
C ALA A 306 4.61 20.23 10.02
N THR A 307 4.16 18.97 9.99
CA THR A 307 2.97 18.57 9.24
C THR A 307 1.69 19.19 9.79
N LEU A 308 1.48 19.13 11.11
CA LEU A 308 0.29 19.69 11.75
C LEU A 308 0.24 21.21 11.66
N ALA A 309 1.37 21.88 11.92
CA ALA A 309 1.47 23.34 11.78
C ALA A 309 1.24 23.76 10.33
N GLY A 310 1.84 23.06 9.36
CA GLY A 310 1.64 23.30 7.94
C GLY A 310 0.17 23.12 7.50
N ALA A 311 -0.50 22.08 7.98
CA ALA A 311 -1.91 21.83 7.70
C ALA A 311 -2.83 22.92 8.29
N ALA A 312 -2.46 23.48 9.44
CA ALA A 312 -3.19 24.59 10.08
C ALA A 312 -2.75 25.98 9.58
N GLY A 313 -1.78 26.07 8.67
CA GLY A 313 -1.26 27.34 8.15
C GLY A 313 -0.48 28.16 9.18
N ARG A 314 0.13 27.51 10.19
CA ARG A 314 0.87 28.15 11.29
C ARG A 314 2.34 27.70 11.32
N PRO A 315 3.25 28.49 11.89
CA PRO A 315 4.63 28.07 12.11
C PRO A 315 4.74 27.01 13.24
N PRO A 316 5.68 26.06 13.16
CA PRO A 316 5.86 25.02 14.19
C PRO A 316 6.16 25.56 15.60
N ALA A 317 6.79 26.73 15.71
CA ALA A 317 7.06 27.37 17.00
C ALA A 317 5.77 27.82 17.71
N GLU A 318 4.79 28.34 16.95
CA GLU A 318 3.47 28.70 17.47
C GLU A 318 2.72 27.45 17.94
N LEU A 319 2.80 26.34 17.18
CA LEU A 319 2.24 25.05 17.62
C LEU A 319 2.88 24.57 18.92
N ALA A 320 4.20 24.70 19.07
CA ALA A 320 4.88 24.29 20.30
C ALA A 320 4.42 25.10 21.53
N ARG A 321 4.22 26.42 21.37
CA ARG A 321 3.69 27.27 22.42
C ARG A 321 2.23 26.93 22.76
N ALA A 322 1.41 26.70 21.73
CA ALA A 322 0.02 26.28 21.89
C ALA A 322 -0.10 24.91 22.57
N VAL A 323 0.78 23.96 22.24
CA VAL A 323 0.85 22.65 22.92
C VAL A 323 1.24 22.80 24.39
N ALA A 324 2.18 23.68 24.72
CA ALA A 324 2.51 23.97 26.11
C ALA A 324 1.30 24.52 26.87
N ALA A 325 0.53 25.41 26.25
CA ALA A 325 -0.67 26.00 26.85
C ALA A 325 -1.79 24.95 27.03
N TRP A 326 -1.98 24.09 26.03
CA TRP A 326 -2.92 22.98 26.10
C TRP A 326 -2.54 21.96 27.20
N ARG A 327 -1.25 21.71 27.40
CA ARG A 327 -0.80 20.84 28.51
C ARG A 327 -1.00 21.50 29.88
N GLN A 328 -0.90 22.82 29.94
CA GLN A 328 -1.10 23.58 31.17
C GLN A 328 -2.56 23.54 31.64
N GLY A 329 -3.54 23.75 30.75
CA GLY A 329 -4.96 23.76 31.12
C GLY A 329 -5.96 23.45 30.01
N GLY A 330 -5.57 22.59 29.06
CA GLY A 330 -6.45 22.11 27.99
C GLY A 330 -6.94 23.24 27.08
N PRO A 331 -8.21 23.18 26.62
CA PRO A 331 -8.81 24.22 25.78
C PRO A 331 -8.74 25.62 26.39
N ALA A 332 -8.96 25.74 27.71
CA ALA A 332 -8.91 27.01 28.42
C ALA A 332 -7.49 27.61 28.43
N GLY A 333 -6.47 26.77 28.61
CA GLY A 333 -5.07 27.20 28.50
C GLY A 333 -4.72 27.75 27.12
N LEU A 334 -5.22 27.13 26.04
CA LEU A 334 -5.04 27.64 24.68
C LEU A 334 -5.76 28.99 24.48
N GLU A 335 -6.99 29.12 24.96
CA GLU A 335 -7.73 30.40 24.90
C GLU A 335 -6.96 31.52 25.63
N VAL A 336 -6.39 31.24 26.80
CA VAL A 336 -5.59 32.20 27.58
C VAL A 336 -4.30 32.63 26.87
N LEU A 337 -3.71 31.73 26.07
CA LEU A 337 -2.57 32.06 25.23
C LEU A 337 -2.95 33.07 24.14
N GLU A 338 -4.07 32.84 23.46
CA GLU A 338 -4.43 33.49 22.19
C GLU A 338 -5.31 34.73 22.35
N GLU A 339 -6.26 34.72 23.28
CA GLU A 339 -7.32 35.73 23.36
C GLU A 339 -7.26 36.56 24.66
N PRO A 340 -6.58 37.72 24.65
CA PRO A 340 -6.68 38.65 25.76
C PRO A 340 -8.05 39.32 25.81
N TRP A 341 -8.68 39.30 26.99
CA TRP A 341 -10.03 39.79 27.23
C TRP A 341 -10.09 40.70 28.46
N ASP A 342 -11.15 41.49 28.59
CA ASP A 342 -11.34 42.42 29.71
C ASP A 342 -12.23 41.79 30.79
N PRO A 343 -11.67 41.37 31.94
CA PRO A 343 -12.46 40.75 33.00
C PRO A 343 -13.40 41.74 33.67
N PRO A 344 -14.63 41.32 34.05
CA PRO A 344 -15.49 42.15 34.88
C PRO A 344 -14.84 42.38 36.24
N ALA A 345 -15.29 43.42 36.94
CA ALA A 345 -14.80 43.72 38.27
C ALA A 345 -14.92 42.50 39.20
N GLY A 346 -13.88 42.20 39.98
CA GLY A 346 -13.89 41.07 40.90
C GLY A 346 -12.56 40.34 41.04
N ARG A 347 -12.43 39.14 40.46
CA ARG A 347 -11.27 38.25 40.70
C ARG A 347 -9.96 38.89 40.21
N PHE A 348 -9.98 39.56 39.07
CA PHE A 348 -8.81 40.24 38.54
C PHE A 348 -8.35 41.40 39.44
N ASP A 349 -9.28 42.24 39.92
CA ASP A 349 -8.97 43.38 40.79
C ASP A 349 -8.38 42.95 42.14
N ARG A 350 -8.85 41.81 42.67
CA ARG A 350 -8.36 41.24 43.94
C ARG A 350 -6.95 40.64 43.82
N ALA A 351 -6.48 40.32 42.63
CA ALA A 351 -5.19 39.64 42.46
C ALA A 351 -3.99 40.52 42.85
N ARG A 352 -3.97 41.80 42.47
CA ARG A 352 -2.85 42.70 42.79
C ARG A 352 -2.67 42.91 44.30
N PRO A 353 -3.73 43.18 45.09
CA PRO A 353 -3.63 43.19 46.55
C PRO A 353 -3.13 41.87 47.15
N LEU A 354 -3.55 40.72 46.62
CA LEU A 354 -3.11 39.41 47.11
C LEU A 354 -1.61 39.18 46.84
N LEU A 355 -1.13 39.53 45.65
CA LEU A 355 0.30 39.46 45.32
C LEU A 355 1.13 40.37 46.24
N LEU A 356 0.69 41.61 46.46
CA LEU A 356 1.36 42.55 47.37
C LEU A 356 1.37 42.05 48.82
N ALA A 357 0.29 41.40 49.27
CA ALA A 357 0.21 40.83 50.62
C ALA A 357 1.11 39.59 50.81
N ALA A 358 1.55 38.97 49.70
CA ALA A 358 2.53 37.90 49.67
C ALA A 358 3.96 38.41 49.40
N ASP A 359 4.24 39.69 49.68
CA ASP A 359 5.53 40.36 49.50
C ASP A 359 6.05 40.37 48.04
N LEU A 360 5.19 40.12 47.05
CA LEU A 360 5.54 40.22 45.63
C LEU A 360 5.40 41.68 45.13
N PRO A 361 6.16 42.09 44.11
CA PRO A 361 6.13 43.47 43.63
C PRO A 361 4.80 43.82 42.94
N ALA A 362 4.57 45.11 42.69
CA ALA A 362 3.35 45.56 42.03
C ALA A 362 3.34 45.17 40.53
N PHE A 363 2.64 44.09 40.19
CA PHE A 363 2.43 43.67 38.80
C PHE A 363 1.65 44.74 38.01
N ARG A 364 2.05 44.93 36.75
CA ARG A 364 1.43 45.86 35.80
C ARG A 364 0.23 45.20 35.11
N PRO A 365 -0.99 45.75 35.25
CA PRO A 365 -2.18 45.18 34.61
C PRO A 365 -2.31 45.61 33.15
N TRP A 366 -2.77 44.69 32.30
CA TRP A 366 -3.26 44.94 30.95
C TRP A 366 -4.29 43.87 30.59
N ARG A 367 -5.55 44.28 30.38
CA ARG A 367 -6.67 43.33 30.15
C ARG A 367 -6.71 42.25 31.25
N ASN A 368 -6.78 40.98 30.89
CA ASN A 368 -6.69 39.83 31.79
C ASN A 368 -5.25 39.43 32.20
N ARG A 369 -4.24 40.28 31.98
CA ARG A 369 -2.82 39.95 32.20
C ARG A 369 -2.20 40.83 33.29
N LEU A 370 -1.40 40.22 34.15
CA LEU A 370 -0.58 40.87 35.16
C LEU A 370 0.89 40.56 34.86
N THR A 371 1.67 41.57 34.50
CA THR A 371 3.09 41.40 34.13
C THR A 371 4.00 41.87 35.26
N HIS A 372 4.96 41.03 35.63
CA HIS A 372 5.96 41.35 36.65
C HIS A 372 6.81 42.56 36.20
N PRO A 373 7.25 43.49 37.08
CA PRO A 373 7.99 44.70 36.69
C PRO A 373 9.31 44.44 35.93
N ARG A 374 10.01 43.34 36.24
CA ARG A 374 11.20 42.90 35.50
C ARG A 374 10.90 42.25 34.14
N GLY A 375 9.62 42.04 33.81
CA GLY A 375 9.18 41.55 32.49
C GLY A 375 9.54 40.10 32.16
N HIS A 376 9.79 39.25 33.16
CA HIS A 376 10.14 37.84 32.95
C HIS A 376 9.01 36.87 33.33
N VAL A 377 7.98 37.35 34.03
CA VAL A 377 6.82 36.55 34.48
C VAL A 377 5.53 37.31 34.20
N GLN A 378 4.51 36.58 33.75
CA GLN A 378 3.17 37.09 33.52
C GLN A 378 2.12 36.09 33.99
N LEU A 379 1.15 36.59 34.76
CA LEU A 379 -0.06 35.85 35.11
C LEU A 379 -1.18 36.25 34.17
N ARG A 380 -1.95 35.28 33.69
CA ARG A 380 -3.12 35.50 32.84
C ARG A 380 -4.35 34.85 33.44
N LEU A 381 -5.45 35.60 33.54
CA LEU A 381 -6.72 35.09 34.04
C LEU A 381 -7.53 34.46 32.89
N GLY A 382 -7.86 33.17 33.04
CA GLY A 382 -8.77 32.46 32.14
C GLY A 382 -10.24 32.72 32.43
N ARG A 383 -11.09 32.43 31.45
CA ARG A 383 -12.56 32.53 31.60
C ARG A 383 -13.13 31.44 32.50
N ASP A 384 -12.39 30.37 32.70
CA ASP A 384 -12.58 29.35 33.73
C ASP A 384 -12.30 29.85 35.16
N GLY A 385 -11.71 31.05 35.29
CA GLY A 385 -11.36 31.69 36.54
C GLY A 385 -9.98 31.29 37.08
N LEU A 386 -9.22 30.44 36.40
CA LEU A 386 -7.89 30.03 36.83
C LEU A 386 -6.82 31.05 36.39
N TRP A 387 -5.75 31.14 37.17
CA TRP A 387 -4.55 31.91 36.86
C TRP A 387 -3.52 31.01 36.21
N TYR A 388 -3.08 31.42 35.03
CA TYR A 388 -2.09 30.73 34.22
C TYR A 388 -0.79 31.52 34.26
N ALA A 389 0.30 30.86 34.62
CA ALA A 389 1.61 31.47 34.68
C ALA A 389 2.37 31.30 33.36
N TYR A 390 3.08 32.35 32.97
CA TYR A 390 3.91 32.43 31.77
C TYR A 390 5.27 33.03 32.12
N GLU A 391 6.31 32.55 31.45
CA GLU A 391 7.67 33.07 31.55
C GLU A 391 8.15 33.59 30.20
N SER A 392 8.99 34.61 30.21
CA SER A 392 9.69 35.10 29.02
C SER A 392 11.08 35.60 29.41
N GLU A 393 12.00 35.66 28.44
CA GLU A 393 13.24 36.41 28.67
C GLU A 393 12.91 37.91 28.87
N PRO A 394 13.60 38.61 29.80
CA PRO A 394 13.36 40.03 30.03
C PRO A 394 13.49 40.86 28.75
N GLY A 395 12.44 41.59 28.40
CA GLY A 395 12.40 42.47 27.22
C GLY A 395 12.01 41.78 25.91
N GLN A 396 11.79 40.46 25.92
CA GLN A 396 11.18 39.73 24.81
C GLN A 396 9.67 39.58 25.03
N ASP A 397 8.87 39.65 23.96
CA ASP A 397 7.43 39.36 24.00
C ASP A 397 7.12 37.90 23.62
N ASP A 398 8.03 36.98 24.00
CA ASP A 398 7.91 35.55 23.76
C ASP A 398 7.52 34.81 25.04
N TRP A 399 6.22 34.84 25.37
CA TRP A 399 5.67 34.24 26.59
C TRP A 399 5.39 32.74 26.45
N TRP A 400 6.05 31.94 27.29
CA TRP A 400 5.90 30.48 27.35
C TRP A 400 5.07 30.03 28.56
N PRO A 401 4.03 29.19 28.37
CA PRO A 401 3.23 28.62 29.46
C PRO A 401 4.05 27.76 30.42
N ARG A 402 3.89 27.97 31.73
CA ARG A 402 4.67 27.27 32.78
C ARG A 402 3.87 27.03 34.06
N GLY A 403 4.22 25.99 34.81
CA GLY A 403 3.56 25.63 36.07
C GLY A 403 2.14 25.07 35.88
N THR A 404 1.40 24.95 36.99
CA THR A 404 0.02 24.47 37.03
C THR A 404 -0.96 25.63 37.26
N PRO A 405 -2.09 25.70 36.55
CA PRO A 405 -3.11 26.72 36.82
C PRO A 405 -3.67 26.61 38.24
N ASP A 406 -3.95 27.76 38.86
CA ASP A 406 -4.46 27.82 40.22
C ASP A 406 -5.61 28.84 40.35
N LEU A 407 -6.48 28.68 41.34
CA LEU A 407 -7.51 29.66 41.69
C LEU A 407 -6.89 30.92 42.32
N ASP A 408 -5.76 30.78 42.99
CA ASP A 408 -4.99 31.84 43.63
C ASP A 408 -3.83 32.31 42.73
N PRO A 409 -3.71 33.61 42.41
CA PRO A 409 -2.58 34.13 41.63
C PRO A 409 -1.22 33.86 42.28
N VAL A 410 -1.13 33.78 43.61
CA VAL A 410 0.13 33.44 44.31
C VAL A 410 0.46 31.96 44.12
N GLY A 411 -0.54 31.09 44.26
CA GLY A 411 -0.43 29.65 44.00
C GLY A 411 0.10 29.37 42.59
N ALA A 412 -0.44 30.04 41.58
CA ALA A 412 0.01 29.91 40.19
C ALA A 412 1.48 30.29 39.98
N LEU A 413 2.02 31.25 40.75
CA LEU A 413 3.45 31.64 40.69
C LEU A 413 4.34 30.65 41.42
N THR A 414 3.93 30.17 42.60
CA THR A 414 4.74 29.20 43.36
C THR A 414 4.93 27.88 42.60
N GLY A 415 3.97 27.51 41.74
CA GLY A 415 4.08 26.39 40.81
C GLY A 415 5.16 26.52 39.71
N LEU A 416 5.81 27.68 39.58
CA LEU A 416 6.93 27.89 38.64
C LEU A 416 8.27 27.35 39.17
N GLY A 417 8.39 27.12 40.49
CA GLY A 417 9.64 26.67 41.11
C GLY A 417 10.75 27.73 41.15
N ILE A 418 10.38 29.02 41.05
CA ILE A 418 11.33 30.14 41.16
C ILE A 418 11.72 30.29 42.64
N PRO A 419 13.01 30.28 43.01
CA PRO A 419 13.42 30.54 44.39
C PRO A 419 12.93 31.92 44.86
N GLU A 420 12.51 32.03 46.12
CA GLU A 420 11.92 33.25 46.73
C GLU A 420 12.80 34.50 46.52
N ASP A 421 14.11 34.35 46.35
CA ASP A 421 15.06 35.44 46.11
C ASP A 421 14.97 36.07 44.69
N CYS A 422 14.21 35.47 43.77
CA CYS A 422 14.08 35.91 42.38
C CYS A 422 12.66 36.39 41.99
N LEU A 423 11.64 36.10 42.80
CA LEU A 423 10.30 36.69 42.73
C LEU A 423 10.29 38.12 43.33
#